data_AF-A0A0F9JHQ5-F1
#
_entry.id   AF-A0A0F9JHQ5-F1
#
_cell.length_a   1.000
_cell.length_b   1.000
_cell.length_c   1.000
_cell.angle_alpha   90.00
_cell.angle_beta   90.00
_cell.angle_gamma   90.00
#
_symmetry.space_group_name_H-M   'P 1'
#
loop_
_entity.id
_entity.type
_entity.pdbx_description
1 polymer ?
#
loop_
_entity_poly.entity_id
_entity_poly.type
_entity_poly.pdbx_seq_one_letter_code
_entity_poly.pdbx_strand_id
1 'polypeptide(L)'
;MEERKESKLTTLLEDIMRRRGRLASQLAADIGVSHATMSRWLHGLDVPSTKSCRRLAEHGGIALSKVLAAAGHVPMVAETTPDTWPEFREYCTKKYAAELDDDLVTMLEGLIERRRGPLAVVH
;
A
#
# COMPACT_ATOMS: atom_id res chain seq x y z
N MET A 1 -19.43 8.53 -24.74
CA MET A 1 -19.72 8.74 -23.31
C MET A 1 -18.45 8.35 -22.58
N GLU A 2 -17.57 9.31 -22.32
CA GLU A 2 -16.31 9.06 -21.61
C GLU A 2 -16.67 8.69 -20.17
N GLU A 3 -16.41 7.45 -19.74
CA GLU A 3 -16.62 7.02 -18.37
C GLU A 3 -15.88 7.98 -17.43
N ARG A 4 -16.63 8.69 -16.58
CA ARG A 4 -16.05 9.32 -15.39
C ARG A 4 -15.52 8.21 -14.50
N LYS A 5 -14.28 7.77 -14.74
CA LYS A 5 -13.49 7.11 -13.73
C LYS A 5 -13.35 8.13 -12.61
N GLU A 6 -14.09 7.95 -11.52
CA GLU A 6 -13.68 8.47 -10.23
C GLU A 6 -12.18 8.20 -10.09
N SER A 7 -11.42 9.28 -10.13
CA SER A 7 -9.98 9.19 -10.21
C SER A 7 -9.50 8.66 -8.86
N LYS A 8 -8.94 7.45 -8.83
CA LYS A 8 -8.39 6.86 -7.59
C LYS A 8 -7.44 7.82 -6.87
N LEU A 9 -6.80 8.71 -7.64
CA LEU A 9 -5.98 9.81 -7.13
C LEU A 9 -6.80 10.82 -6.33
N THR A 10 -7.97 11.26 -6.79
CA THR A 10 -8.77 12.28 -6.10
C THR A 10 -9.24 11.76 -4.75
N THR A 11 -9.76 10.54 -4.70
CA THR A 11 -10.13 9.86 -3.44
C THR A 11 -8.94 9.72 -2.51
N LEU A 12 -7.74 9.40 -3.04
CA LEU A 12 -6.52 9.30 -2.24
C LEU A 12 -6.10 10.65 -1.65
N LEU A 13 -6.18 11.73 -2.42
CA LEU A 13 -5.86 13.08 -1.95
C LEU A 13 -6.85 13.54 -0.87
N GLU A 14 -8.14 13.29 -1.06
CA GLU A 14 -9.18 13.59 -0.08
C GLU A 14 -8.98 12.80 1.23
N ASP A 15 -8.58 11.54 1.15
CA ASP A 15 -8.29 10.72 2.34
C ASP A 15 -7.05 11.24 3.08
N ILE A 16 -5.99 11.64 2.37
CA ILE A 16 -4.82 12.29 2.98
C ILE A 16 -5.23 13.59 3.68
N MET A 17 -6.02 14.44 2.99
CA MET A 17 -6.53 15.71 3.53
C MET A 17 -7.34 15.49 4.81
N ARG A 18 -8.27 14.52 4.79
CA ARG A 18 -9.09 14.17 5.95
C ARG A 18 -8.27 13.65 7.12
N ARG A 19 -7.37 12.70 6.89
CA ARG A 19 -6.52 12.09 7.93
C ARG A 19 -5.56 13.08 8.58
N ARG A 20 -5.05 14.05 7.80
CA ARG A 20 -4.11 15.07 8.25
C ARG A 20 -4.78 16.37 8.71
N GLY A 21 -6.11 16.49 8.56
CA GLY A 21 -6.84 17.74 8.85
C GLY A 21 -6.32 18.91 8.02
N ARG A 22 -6.12 18.69 6.72
CA ARG A 22 -5.53 19.66 5.78
C ARG A 22 -6.51 20.04 4.68
N LEU A 23 -6.53 21.31 4.33
CA LEU A 23 -7.18 21.82 3.11
C LEU A 23 -6.28 21.58 1.89
N ALA A 24 -6.85 21.63 0.68
CA ALA A 24 -6.10 21.41 -0.55
C ALA A 24 -4.92 22.38 -0.72
N SER A 25 -5.10 23.65 -0.37
CA SER A 25 -4.05 24.67 -0.38
C SER A 25 -2.92 24.38 0.62
N GLN A 26 -3.27 23.86 1.79
CA GLN A 26 -2.28 23.50 2.82
C GLN A 26 -1.51 22.24 2.42
N LEU A 27 -2.20 21.21 1.90
CA LEU A 27 -1.54 20.02 1.38
C LEU A 27 -0.59 20.36 0.23
N ALA A 28 -1.00 21.29 -0.67
CA ALA A 28 -0.15 21.75 -1.75
C ALA A 28 1.13 22.40 -1.22
N ALA A 29 1.01 23.28 -0.22
CA ALA A 29 2.15 23.91 0.43
C ALA A 29 3.05 22.87 1.13
N ASP A 30 2.45 21.92 1.85
CA ASP A 30 3.16 20.89 2.61
C ASP A 30 4.02 19.97 1.73
N ILE A 31 3.59 19.69 0.49
CA ILE A 31 4.36 18.90 -0.50
C ILE A 31 5.15 19.76 -1.50
N GLY A 32 5.11 21.08 -1.35
CA GLY A 32 5.84 22.04 -2.18
C GLY A 32 5.37 22.08 -3.64
N VAL A 33 4.06 22.13 -3.87
CA VAL A 33 3.44 22.38 -5.19
C VAL A 33 2.46 23.56 -5.12
N SER A 34 2.12 24.13 -6.27
CA SER A 34 1.16 25.24 -6.32
C SER A 34 -0.27 24.78 -6.01
N HIS A 35 -1.09 25.68 -5.46
CA HIS A 35 -2.51 25.42 -5.26
C HIS A 35 -3.23 25.08 -6.57
N ALA A 36 -2.87 25.73 -7.68
CA ALA A 36 -3.43 25.45 -8.99
C ALA A 36 -3.11 24.02 -9.45
N THR A 37 -1.89 23.54 -9.20
CA THR A 37 -1.48 22.16 -9.48
C THR A 37 -2.31 21.16 -8.68
N MET A 38 -2.49 21.40 -7.37
CA MET A 38 -3.30 20.54 -6.52
C MET A 38 -4.78 20.50 -6.96
N SER A 39 -5.34 21.65 -7.32
CA SER A 39 -6.72 21.74 -7.83
C SER A 39 -6.90 20.94 -9.13
N ARG A 40 -5.95 21.03 -10.07
CA ARG A 40 -5.99 20.23 -11.30
C ARG A 40 -5.99 18.73 -11.00
N TRP A 41 -5.18 18.27 -10.05
CA TRP A 41 -5.16 16.87 -9.64
C TRP A 41 -6.49 16.43 -9.00
N LEU A 42 -7.08 17.26 -8.14
CA LEU A 42 -8.37 17.00 -7.49
C LEU A 42 -9.54 16.95 -8.50
N HIS A 43 -9.43 17.67 -9.62
CA HIS A 43 -10.43 17.63 -10.69
C HIS A 43 -10.08 16.64 -11.81
N GLY A 44 -9.00 15.86 -11.66
CA GLY A 44 -8.56 14.90 -12.68
C GLY A 44 -8.09 15.53 -14.00
N LEU A 45 -7.77 16.83 -13.99
CA LEU A 45 -7.30 17.57 -15.16
C LEU A 45 -5.81 17.38 -15.43
N ASP A 46 -5.06 16.85 -14.46
CA ASP A 46 -3.62 16.61 -14.55
C ASP A 46 -3.21 15.48 -13.59
N VAL A 47 -2.02 14.93 -13.79
CA VAL A 47 -1.47 13.82 -13.02
C VAL A 47 -0.17 14.24 -12.33
N PRO A 48 0.02 13.93 -11.02
CA PRO A 48 1.25 14.24 -10.31
C PRO A 48 2.43 13.47 -10.91
N SER A 49 3.58 14.12 -11.04
CA SER A 49 4.83 13.43 -11.39
C SER A 49 5.23 12.39 -10.34
N THR A 50 6.10 11.43 -10.69
CA THR A 50 6.65 10.43 -9.75
C THR A 50 7.33 11.07 -8.53
N LYS A 51 8.00 12.22 -8.71
CA LYS A 51 8.59 13.01 -7.62
C LYS A 51 7.51 13.55 -6.68
N SER A 52 6.42 14.07 -7.22
CA SER A 52 5.27 14.54 -6.44
C SER A 52 4.55 13.39 -5.71
N CYS A 53 4.41 12.22 -6.37
CA CYS A 53 3.87 11.01 -5.75
C CYS A 53 4.70 10.58 -4.54
N ARG A 54 6.04 10.68 -4.61
CA ARG A 54 6.92 10.40 -3.46
C ARG A 54 6.64 11.32 -2.29
N ARG A 55 6.52 12.63 -2.53
CA ARG A 55 6.19 13.60 -1.47
C ARG A 55 4.81 13.36 -0.86
N LEU A 56 3.82 13.01 -1.68
CA LEU A 56 2.49 12.60 -1.21
C LEU A 56 2.54 11.35 -0.35
N ALA A 57 3.35 10.36 -0.71
CA ALA A 57 3.53 9.12 0.05
C ALA A 57 4.17 9.39 1.42
N GLU A 58 5.26 10.17 1.44
CA GLU A 58 5.97 10.57 2.65
C GLU A 58 5.08 11.41 3.57
N HIS A 59 4.43 12.46 3.04
CA HIS A 59 3.53 13.32 3.80
C HIS A 59 2.29 12.56 4.27
N GLY A 60 1.72 11.69 3.44
CA GLY A 60 0.54 10.90 3.75
C GLY A 60 0.80 9.74 4.70
N GLY A 61 2.04 9.26 4.84
CA GLY A 61 2.36 8.03 5.57
C GLY A 61 1.81 6.79 4.86
N ILE A 62 1.78 6.79 3.53
CA ILE A 62 1.24 5.71 2.70
C ILE A 62 2.33 5.16 1.76
N ALA A 63 2.21 3.89 1.37
CA ALA A 63 3.19 3.28 0.47
C ALA A 63 3.25 3.99 -0.88
N LEU A 64 4.46 4.26 -1.38
CA LEU A 64 4.68 4.93 -2.66
C LEU A 64 4.03 4.19 -3.84
N SER A 65 4.06 2.85 -3.81
CA SER A 65 3.38 2.00 -4.81
C SER A 65 1.89 2.32 -4.92
N LYS A 66 1.20 2.52 -3.80
CA LYS A 66 -0.22 2.86 -3.75
C LYS A 66 -0.50 4.24 -4.38
N VAL A 67 0.36 5.23 -4.12
CA VAL A 67 0.23 6.57 -4.71
C VAL A 67 0.49 6.54 -6.22
N LEU A 68 1.53 5.83 -6.64
CA LEU A 68 1.86 5.67 -8.07
C LEU A 68 0.74 4.94 -8.83
N ALA A 69 0.16 3.91 -8.21
CA ALA A 69 -0.99 3.19 -8.77
C ALA A 69 -2.24 4.08 -8.89
N ALA A 70 -2.52 4.88 -7.86
CA ALA A 70 -3.64 5.82 -7.87
C ALA A 70 -3.47 6.91 -8.93
N ALA A 71 -2.23 7.37 -9.15
CA ALA A 71 -1.87 8.34 -10.19
C ALA A 71 -1.76 7.72 -11.61
N GLY A 72 -1.83 6.38 -11.75
CA GLY A 72 -1.75 5.70 -13.04
C GLY A 72 -0.35 5.52 -13.62
N HIS A 73 0.72 5.76 -12.84
CA HIS A 73 2.10 5.53 -13.27
C HIS A 73 2.48 4.05 -13.33
N VAL A 74 1.80 3.25 -12.50
CA VAL A 74 1.95 1.80 -12.49
C VAL A 74 0.54 1.20 -12.49
N PRO A 75 0.32 0.04 -13.12
CA PRO A 75 -0.88 -0.72 -12.87
C PRO A 75 -0.99 -0.92 -11.36
N MET A 76 -2.20 -0.78 -10.82
CA MET A 76 -2.48 -1.10 -9.43
C MET A 76 -2.24 -2.59 -9.28
N VAL A 77 -0.99 -2.96 -9.00
CA VAL A 77 -0.62 -4.28 -8.54
C VAL A 77 -1.42 -4.39 -7.25
N ALA A 78 -2.58 -5.07 -7.33
CA ALA A 78 -3.19 -5.65 -6.15
C ALA A 78 -2.02 -6.25 -5.39
N GLU A 79 -1.81 -5.82 -4.14
CA GLU A 79 -0.84 -6.47 -3.28
C GLU A 79 -1.07 -7.95 -3.51
N THR A 80 -0.16 -8.60 -4.23
CA THR A 80 -0.20 -10.03 -4.37
C THR A 80 0.23 -10.46 -2.97
N THR A 81 -0.72 -10.52 -2.05
CA THR A 81 -0.92 -11.78 -1.37
C THR A 81 -1.04 -12.76 -2.53
N PRO A 82 0.00 -13.55 -2.85
CA PRO A 82 -0.23 -14.63 -3.79
C PRO A 82 -1.51 -15.31 -3.30
N ASP A 83 -2.54 -15.41 -4.16
CA ASP A 83 -3.85 -15.99 -3.82
C ASP A 83 -3.69 -17.40 -3.21
N THR A 84 -2.51 -17.97 -3.38
CA THR A 84 -1.96 -19.12 -2.66
C THR A 84 -0.61 -18.72 -2.07
N TRP A 85 -0.58 -18.31 -0.80
CA TRP A 85 0.66 -18.43 -0.04
C TRP A 85 0.98 -19.93 0.02
N PRO A 86 2.18 -20.37 -0.43
CA PRO A 86 2.56 -21.76 -0.29
C PRO A 86 2.51 -22.15 1.19
N GLU A 87 2.26 -23.43 1.48
CA GLU A 87 2.39 -23.92 2.84
C GLU A 87 3.78 -23.58 3.37
N PHE A 88 3.89 -23.34 4.69
CA PHE A 88 5.14 -22.86 5.29
C PHE A 88 6.34 -23.73 4.90
N ARG A 89 6.17 -25.06 4.90
CA ARG A 89 7.15 -26.04 4.41
C ARG A 89 7.59 -25.80 2.97
N GLU A 90 6.66 -25.58 2.05
CA GLU A 90 6.96 -25.33 0.65
C GLU A 90 7.76 -24.02 0.48
N TYR A 91 7.39 -22.97 1.22
CA TYR A 91 8.13 -21.71 1.23
C TYR A 91 9.57 -21.88 1.74
N CYS A 92 9.75 -22.57 2.87
CA CYS A 92 11.07 -22.85 3.45
C CYS A 92 11.93 -23.67 2.50
N THR A 93 11.36 -24.70 1.88
CA THR A 93 12.06 -25.56 0.92
C THR A 93 12.47 -24.79 -0.33
N LYS A 94 11.67 -23.84 -0.81
CA LYS A 94 11.99 -23.07 -2.01
C LYS A 94 13.04 -21.97 -1.77
N LYS A 95 12.98 -21.30 -0.61
CA LYS A 95 13.77 -20.09 -0.35
C LYS A 95 14.99 -20.31 0.54
N TYR A 96 14.96 -21.32 1.40
CA TYR A 96 15.96 -21.56 2.45
C TYR A 96 16.47 -23.01 2.45
N ALA A 97 16.42 -23.72 1.31
CA ALA A 97 16.86 -25.12 1.18
C ALA A 97 18.27 -25.41 1.72
N ALA A 98 19.16 -24.42 1.69
CA ALA A 98 20.55 -24.56 2.14
C ALA A 98 20.73 -24.30 3.65
N GLU A 99 19.74 -23.69 4.31
CA GLU A 99 19.84 -23.18 5.68
C GLU A 99 18.87 -23.89 6.65
N LEU A 100 17.77 -24.43 6.12
CA LEU A 100 16.74 -25.13 6.90
C LEU A 100 16.62 -26.57 6.42
N ASP A 101 17.05 -27.50 7.27
CA ASP A 101 16.78 -28.92 7.10
C ASP A 101 15.34 -29.28 7.55
N ASP A 102 14.92 -30.51 7.27
CA ASP A 102 13.55 -30.97 7.49
C ASP A 102 13.16 -30.96 8.99
N ASP A 103 14.12 -31.22 9.88
CA ASP A 103 13.92 -31.21 11.33
C ASP A 103 13.66 -29.78 11.83
N LEU A 104 14.45 -28.81 11.36
CA LEU A 104 14.27 -27.39 11.67
C LEU A 104 12.95 -26.83 11.12
N VAL A 105 12.56 -27.23 9.90
CA VAL A 105 11.26 -26.84 9.33
C VAL A 105 10.13 -27.38 10.19
N THR A 106 10.18 -28.66 10.57
CA THR A 106 9.17 -29.31 11.42
C THR A 106 9.07 -28.65 12.80
N MET A 107 10.21 -28.30 13.41
CA MET A 107 10.24 -27.58 14.68
C MET A 107 9.56 -26.20 14.58
N LEU A 108 9.84 -25.45 13.51
CA LEU A 108 9.25 -24.13 13.29
C LEU A 108 7.74 -24.21 13.03
N GLU A 109 7.26 -25.21 12.28
CA GLU A 109 5.83 -25.47 12.09
C GLU A 109 5.12 -25.69 13.42
N GLY A 110 5.66 -26.57 14.27
CA GLY A 110 5.10 -26.80 15.60
C GLY A 110 5.09 -25.57 16.50
N LEU A 111 6.11 -24.70 16.40
CA LEU A 111 6.16 -23.44 17.15
C LEU A 111 5.11 -22.43 16.65
N ILE A 112 4.89 -22.35 15.33
CA ILE A 112 3.87 -21.50 14.72
C ILE A 112 2.47 -21.96 15.14
N GLU A 113 2.20 -23.26 15.06
CA GLU A 113 0.91 -23.86 15.44
C GLU A 113 0.63 -23.71 16.93
N ARG A 114 1.62 -23.95 17.80
CA ARG A 114 1.50 -23.75 19.24
C ARG A 114 1.18 -22.30 19.59
N ARG A 115 1.78 -21.34 18.87
CA ARG A 115 1.47 -19.90 19.04
C ARG A 115 0.08 -19.54 18.51
N ARG A 116 -0.45 -20.28 17.53
CA ARG A 116 -1.79 -20.12 16.95
C ARG A 116 -2.90 -20.85 17.72
N GLY A 117 -2.59 -21.52 18.84
CA GLY A 117 -3.57 -22.10 19.76
C GLY A 117 -4.62 -21.09 20.25
N PRO A 118 -5.75 -21.56 20.83
CA PRO A 118 -6.99 -20.82 20.86
C PRO A 118 -6.80 -19.49 21.58
N LEU A 119 -7.17 -18.40 20.90
CA LEU A 119 -7.56 -17.17 21.56
C LEU A 119 -8.52 -17.57 22.67
N ALA A 120 -8.10 -17.41 23.91
CA ALA A 120 -8.95 -17.56 25.07
C ALA A 120 -10.23 -16.78 24.78
N VAL A 121 -11.37 -17.48 24.80
CA VAL A 121 -12.68 -16.88 24.91
C VAL A 121 -12.63 -16.04 26.20
N VAL A 122 -12.46 -14.72 26.04
CA VAL A 122 -12.58 -13.78 27.15
C VAL A 122 -14.07 -13.45 27.26
N HIS A 123 -14.62 -13.86 28.41
CA HIS A 123 -16.00 -13.77 28.90
C HIS A 123 -16.96 -12.77 28.23
#